data_AF-A0A8S2UB57-F1
#
_entry.id   AF-A0A8S2UB57-F1
#
_cell.length_a   1.000
_cell.length_b   1.000
_cell.length_c   1.000
_cell.angle_alpha   90.00
_cell.angle_beta   90.00
_cell.angle_gamma   90.00
#
_symmetry.space_group_name_H-M   'P 1'
#
loop_
_entity.id
_entity.type
_entity.pdbx_description
1 polymer ?
#
loop_
_entity_poly.entity_id
_entity_poly.type
_entity_poly.pdbx_seq_one_letter_code
_entity_poly.pdbx_strand_id
1 'polypeptide(L)' 'YLYKGNNRWKQAVELCKKDRLYKDSMTYASESRQCEIAEELISWFLDEKLFECFGACLFQCYDLLRPDVILELAWRHN' A
#
# COMPACT_ATOMS: atom_id res chain seq x y z
N TYR A 1 14.23 10.84 -8.98
CA TYR A 1 15.59 10.33 -8.66
C TYR A 1 16.20 10.87 -7.36
N LEU A 2 15.65 11.91 -6.70
CA LEU A 2 16.18 12.43 -5.43
C LEU A 2 15.73 11.69 -4.16
N TYR A 3 14.71 10.83 -4.25
CA TYR A 3 14.15 10.07 -3.11
C TYR A 3 14.74 8.66 -2.96
N LYS A 4 15.64 8.25 -3.86
CA LYS A 4 16.18 6.89 -3.94
C LYS A 4 17.10 6.51 -2.77
N GLY A 5 17.42 7.45 -1.87
CA GLY A 5 18.42 7.26 -0.82
C GLY A 5 18.00 7.59 0.61
N ASN A 6 16.72 7.88 0.91
CA ASN A 6 16.41 8.50 2.21
C ASN A 6 15.15 8.03 2.95
N ASN A 7 14.76 6.76 2.87
CA ASN A 7 13.70 6.21 3.75
C ASN A 7 12.40 7.03 3.77
N ARG A 8 12.12 7.83 2.73
CA ARG A 8 10.99 8.76 2.65
C ARG A 8 9.78 8.13 1.95
N TRP A 9 9.65 6.82 2.11
CA TRP A 9 8.54 6.03 1.59
C TRP A 9 7.21 6.46 2.22
N LYS A 10 7.21 6.78 3.53
CA LYS A 10 6.03 7.34 4.23
C LYS A 10 5.54 8.64 3.56
N GLN A 11 6.45 9.59 3.31
CA GLN A 11 6.11 10.83 2.62
C GLN A 11 5.66 10.61 1.17
N ALA A 12 6.25 9.66 0.45
CA ALA A 12 5.82 9.31 -0.91
C ALA A 12 4.40 8.75 -0.92
N VAL A 13 4.05 7.91 0.06
CA VAL A 13 2.69 7.38 0.23
C VAL A 13 1.71 8.48 0.64
N GLU A 14 2.07 9.36 1.57
CA GLU A 14 1.25 10.52 1.93
C GLU A 14 1.00 11.45 0.72
N LEU A 15 2.01 11.67 -0.11
CA LEU A 15 1.88 12.44 -1.35
C LEU A 15 0.93 11.74 -2.33
N CYS A 16 1.05 10.42 -2.48
CA CYS A 16 0.17 9.64 -3.35
C CYS A 16 -1.28 9.62 -2.87
N LYS A 17 -1.53 9.60 -1.54
CA LYS A 17 -2.87 9.75 -0.96
C LYS A 17 -3.49 11.10 -1.34
N LYS A 18 -2.67 12.17 -1.39
CA LYS A 18 -3.10 13.52 -1.77
C LYS A 18 -3.39 13.67 -3.26
N ASP A 19 -2.58 13.02 -4.10
CA ASP A 19 -2.66 13.13 -5.55
C ASP A 19 -3.59 12.06 -6.19
N ARG A 20 -4.08 11.10 -5.39
CA ARG A 20 -4.86 9.93 -5.85
C ARG A 20 -4.13 9.08 -6.89
N LEU A 21 -2.79 9.06 -6.84
CA LEU A 21 -1.97 8.21 -7.69
C LEU A 21 -1.79 6.81 -7.08
N TYR A 22 -2.77 5.94 -7.30
CA TYR A 22 -2.79 4.59 -6.72
C TYR A 22 -1.70 3.67 -7.29
N LYS A 23 -1.43 3.75 -8.60
CA LYS A 23 -0.39 2.93 -9.27
C LYS A 23 1.02 3.24 -8.79
N ASP A 24 1.35 4.53 -8.68
CA ASP A 24 2.66 4.96 -8.17
C ASP A 24 2.81 4.54 -6.72
N SER A 25 1.75 4.71 -5.90
CA SER A 25 1.77 4.31 -4.49
C SER A 25 2.06 2.81 -4.30
N MET A 26 1.44 1.94 -5.11
CA MET A 26 1.70 0.49 -5.07
C MET A 26 3.14 0.15 -5.49
N THR A 27 3.65 0.84 -6.51
CA THR A 27 5.03 0.65 -6.97
C THR A 27 6.02 1.07 -5.88
N TYR A 28 5.76 2.20 -5.21
CA TYR A 28 6.56 2.64 -4.07
C TYR A 28 6.46 1.68 -2.89
N ALA A 29 5.28 1.18 -2.54
CA ALA A 29 5.13 0.22 -1.45
C ALA A 29 5.91 -1.09 -1.72
N SER A 30 5.84 -1.60 -2.95
CA SER A 30 6.60 -2.77 -3.39
C SER A 30 8.12 -2.52 -3.37
N GLU A 31 8.57 -1.35 -3.86
CA GLU A 31 9.98 -0.96 -3.89
C GLU A 31 10.54 -0.70 -2.47
N SER A 32 9.69 -0.21 -1.56
CA SER A 32 10.06 0.07 -0.15
C SER A 32 10.39 -1.19 0.63
N ARG A 33 9.77 -2.33 0.28
CA ARG A 33 9.84 -3.59 1.03
C ARG A 33 9.61 -3.42 2.56
N GLN A 34 8.68 -2.55 2.95
CA GLN A 34 8.28 -2.37 4.34
C GLN A 34 6.83 -2.82 4.54
N CYS A 35 6.60 -3.85 5.36
CA CYS A 35 5.27 -4.37 5.66
C CYS A 35 4.36 -3.29 6.26
N GLU A 36 4.87 -2.46 7.17
CA GLU A 36 4.12 -1.34 7.78
C GLU A 36 3.50 -0.39 6.74
N ILE A 37 4.25 -0.04 5.68
CA ILE A 37 3.77 0.88 4.65
C ILE A 37 2.69 0.22 3.79
N ALA A 38 2.88 -1.06 3.45
CA ALA A 38 1.90 -1.81 2.69
C ALA A 38 0.59 -2.00 3.47
N GLU A 39 0.67 -2.28 4.77
CA GLU A 39 -0.50 -2.41 5.65
C GLU A 39 -1.28 -1.09 5.77
N GLU A 40 -0.58 0.02 5.99
CA GLU A 40 -1.22 1.34 6.08
C GLU A 40 -1.88 1.74 4.74
N LEU A 41 -1.24 1.40 3.62
CA LEU A 41 -1.79 1.65 2.29
C LEU A 41 -3.05 0.81 2.03
N ILE A 42 -3.04 -0.46 2.40
CA ILE A 42 -4.17 -1.39 2.24
C ILE A 42 -5.36 -0.96 3.10
N SER A 43 -5.12 -0.59 4.36
CA SER A 43 -6.16 -0.07 5.25
C SER A 43 -6.81 1.20 4.67
N TRP A 44 -6.00 2.07 4.05
CA TRP A 44 -6.50 3.27 3.38
C TRP A 44 -7.35 2.95 2.14
N PHE A 45 -6.94 1.98 1.31
CA PHE A 45 -7.73 1.54 0.15
C PHE A 45 -9.07 0.92 0.55
N LEU A 46 -9.11 0.21 1.68
CA LEU A 46 -10.35 -0.35 2.25
C LEU A 46 -11.30 0.77 2.72
N ASP A 47 -10.78 1.82 3.34
CA ASP A 47 -11.57 2.99 3.77
C ASP A 47 -12.21 3.74 2.58
N GLU A 48 -11.45 3.94 1.48
CA GLU A 48 -11.99 4.51 0.25
C GLU A 48 -12.86 3.54 -0.57
N LYS A 49 -13.03 2.27 -0.13
CA LYS A 49 -13.76 1.20 -0.84
C LYS A 49 -13.26 0.93 -2.26
N LEU A 50 -11.96 1.09 -2.47
CA LEU A 50 -11.30 0.88 -3.77
C LEU A 50 -10.82 -0.58 -3.90
N PHE A 51 -11.76 -1.50 -4.12
CA PHE A 51 -11.48 -2.95 -4.23
C PHE A 51 -10.55 -3.31 -5.40
N GLU A 52 -10.59 -2.55 -6.50
CA GLU A 52 -9.71 -2.75 -7.66
C GLU A 52 -8.24 -2.49 -7.30
N CYS A 53 -7.99 -1.47 -6.48
CA CYS A 53 -6.65 -1.13 -6.01
C CYS A 53 -6.15 -2.10 -4.94
N PHE A 54 -7.06 -2.61 -4.11
CA PHE A 54 -6.76 -3.65 -3.11
C PHE A 54 -6.18 -4.91 -3.78
N GLY A 55 -6.84 -5.43 -4.81
CA GLY A 55 -6.37 -6.61 -5.54
C GLY A 55 -5.00 -6.41 -6.21
N ALA A 56 -4.79 -5.25 -6.84
CA ALA A 56 -3.51 -4.91 -7.46
C ALA A 56 -2.36 -4.78 -6.45
N CYS A 57 -2.62 -4.17 -5.29
CA CYS A 57 -1.63 -4.04 -4.22
C CYS A 57 -1.25 -5.41 -3.64
N LEU A 58 -2.24 -6.30 -3.48
CA LEU A 58 -2.05 -7.67 -2.98
C LEU A 58 -1.20 -8.51 -3.93
N PHE A 59 -1.40 -8.35 -5.24
CA PHE A 59 -0.58 -9.01 -6.26
C PHE A 59 0.87 -8.49 -6.25
N GLN A 60 1.06 -7.17 -6.15
CA GLN A 60 2.38 -6.54 -6.21
C GLN A 60 3.22 -6.78 -4.93
N CYS A 61 2.55 -6.94 -3.78
CA CYS A 61 3.18 -7.09 -2.47
C CYS A 61 3.04 -8.50 -1.87
N TYR A 62 2.75 -9.51 -2.72
CA TYR A 62 2.50 -10.89 -2.28
C TYR A 62 3.65 -11.52 -1.45
N ASP A 63 4.90 -11.17 -1.75
CA ASP A 63 6.09 -11.63 -1.00
C ASP A 63 6.22 -10.99 0.39
N LEU A 64 5.61 -9.83 0.57
CA LEU A 64 5.79 -8.98 1.75
C LEU A 64 4.66 -9.08 2.77
N LEU A 65 3.45 -9.33 2.29
CA LEU A 65 2.26 -9.30 3.12
C LEU A 65 1.93 -10.70 3.60
N ARG A 66 1.65 -10.83 4.90
CA ARG A 66 1.08 -12.06 5.43
C ARG A 66 -0.39 -12.16 5.02
N PRO A 67 -0.79 -13.22 4.31
CA PRO A 67 -2.17 -13.38 3.85
C PRO A 67 -3.18 -13.42 5.01
N ASP A 68 -2.81 -13.94 6.18
CA ASP A 68 -3.63 -13.90 7.40
C ASP A 68 -4.04 -12.48 7.80
N VAL A 69 -3.09 -11.53 7.78
CA VAL A 69 -3.34 -10.15 8.21
C VAL A 69 -4.23 -9.42 7.22
N ILE A 70 -4.03 -9.65 5.92
CA ILE A 70 -4.86 -9.04 4.89
C ILE A 70 -6.28 -9.58 4.94
N LEU A 71 -6.45 -10.88 5.16
CA LEU A 71 -7.77 -11.49 5.27
C LEU A 71 -8.50 -10.98 6.50
N GLU A 72 -7.82 -10.86 7.65
CA GLU A 72 -8.42 -10.27 8.86
C GLU A 72 -8.83 -8.81 8.62
N LEU A 73 -7.97 -7.99 8.01
CA LEU A 73 -8.28 -6.60 7.65
C LEU A 73 -9.47 -6.50 6.69
N ALA A 74 -9.50 -7.31 5.64
CA ALA A 74 -10.61 -7.34 4.69
C ALA A 74 -11.93 -7.74 5.36
N TRP A 75 -11.90 -8.68 6.32
CA TRP A 75 -13.09 -9.12 7.04
C TRP A 75 -13.57 -8.11 8.07
N ARG A 76 -12.66 -7.38 8.72
CA ARG A 76 -12.99 -6.34 9.71
C ARG A 76 -13.61 -5.10 9.07
N HIS A 77 -13.27 -4.83 7.81
CA HIS A 77 -13.73 -3.70 7.03
C HIS A 77 -14.93 -4.02 6.10
N ASN A 78 -15.51 -5.23 6.20
CA ASN A 78 -16.74 -5.62 5.51
C ASN A 78 -17.98 -5.36 6.38
#